data_AF-A0A959H064-F1
#
_entry.id   AF-A0A959H064-F1
#
_cell.length_a   1.000
_cell.length_b   1.000
_cell.length_c   1.000
_cell.angle_alpha   90.00
_cell.angle_beta   90.00
_cell.angle_gamma   90.00
#
_symmetry.space_group_name_H-M   'P 1'
#
loop_
_entity.id
_entity.type
_entity.pdbx_description
1 polymer ?
#
loop_
_entity_poly.entity_id
_entity_poly.type
_entity_poly.pdbx_seq_one_letter_code
_entity_poly.pdbx_strand_id
1 'polypeptide(L)'
;MKHRLNVKHSANRLTALLVLAGLSLFSACISIRHLDHAQDNFNRGAALENQLRFNPQTEVLTSPSLYYNSAYSDVNKALQKKDDLKKDDLLANALAIKALCEWRLKMYDEAKKSADSAMEQILGLERKGIRLPRDKTLMEALPSLIAVEQAHQSLYSLQRPALASLAAARDHYTTEIFNADPAKEAKLEEVLKKIEAIRAKVMDIEDLSLYLVQSELTALKTWSDALDFLRQSANKDASLSDSAKKEAREFCSKQRSDFLDPQKKELIEELSKLLPQGTDDPLVKYWDRLI
;
A
#
# COMPACT_ATOMS: atom_id res chain seq x y z
N MET A 1 7.31 44.19 -64.48
CA MET A 1 8.15 43.01 -64.15
C MET A 1 8.40 42.85 -62.63
N LYS A 2 7.37 43.01 -61.77
CA LYS A 2 7.53 43.01 -60.29
C LYS A 2 6.56 42.10 -59.50
N HIS A 3 5.70 41.31 -60.15
CA HIS A 3 4.65 40.54 -59.44
C HIS A 3 4.89 39.05 -59.21
N ARG A 4 6.04 38.47 -59.61
CA ARG A 4 6.27 37.02 -59.52
C ARG A 4 7.09 36.53 -58.30
N LEU A 5 7.54 37.42 -57.41
CA LEU A 5 8.39 37.03 -56.27
C LEU A 5 7.66 36.74 -54.95
N ASN A 6 6.38 37.12 -54.80
CA ASN A 6 5.70 37.01 -53.49
C ASN A 6 4.97 35.67 -53.22
N VAL A 7 4.75 34.84 -54.24
CA VAL A 7 3.93 33.61 -54.08
C VAL A 7 4.72 32.43 -53.51
N LYS A 8 6.05 32.39 -53.69
CA LYS A 8 6.88 31.28 -53.16
C LYS A 8 7.06 31.32 -51.64
N HIS A 9 6.96 32.50 -51.01
CA HIS A 9 7.12 32.63 -49.56
C HIS A 9 5.85 32.26 -48.76
N SER A 10 4.65 32.32 -49.34
CA SER A 10 3.41 31.95 -48.64
C SER A 10 3.20 30.43 -48.58
N ALA A 11 3.53 29.70 -49.64
CA ALA A 11 3.42 28.24 -49.69
C ALA A 11 4.38 27.53 -48.69
N ASN A 12 5.60 28.03 -48.54
CA ASN A 12 6.56 27.50 -47.56
C ASN A 12 6.13 27.77 -46.11
N ARG A 13 5.42 28.88 -45.83
CA ARG A 13 4.91 29.19 -44.48
C ARG A 13 3.72 28.32 -44.09
N LEU A 14 2.82 28.03 -45.03
CA LEU A 14 1.66 27.17 -44.78
C LEU A 14 2.08 25.71 -44.52
N THR A 15 3.06 25.22 -45.28
CA THR A 15 3.60 23.86 -45.12
C THR A 15 4.35 23.71 -43.79
N ALA A 16 5.14 24.72 -43.40
CA ALA A 16 5.82 24.73 -42.10
C ALA A 16 4.83 24.75 -40.92
N LEU A 17 3.74 25.52 -41.01
CA LEU A 17 2.68 25.55 -39.98
C LEU A 17 1.94 24.22 -39.84
N LEU A 18 1.67 23.52 -40.95
CA LEU A 18 1.04 22.20 -40.94
C LEU A 18 1.95 21.10 -40.36
N VAL A 19 3.26 21.15 -40.64
CA VAL A 19 4.23 20.21 -40.04
C VAL A 19 4.40 20.49 -38.55
N LEU A 20 4.42 21.76 -38.13
CA LEU A 20 4.48 22.14 -36.71
C LEU A 20 3.23 21.69 -35.95
N ALA A 21 2.05 21.89 -36.55
CA ALA A 21 0.77 21.45 -35.98
C ALA A 21 0.67 19.91 -35.90
N GLY A 22 1.20 19.19 -36.90
CA GLY A 22 1.29 17.73 -36.88
C GLY A 22 2.19 17.22 -35.75
N LEU A 23 3.37 17.82 -35.56
CA LEU A 23 4.31 17.44 -34.48
C LEU A 23 3.75 17.68 -33.07
N SER A 24 2.91 18.71 -32.88
CA SER A 24 2.24 18.96 -31.60
C SER A 24 1.15 17.96 -31.23
N LEU A 25 0.56 17.25 -32.21
CA LEU A 25 -0.45 16.22 -31.93
C LEU A 25 0.19 14.90 -31.49
N PHE A 26 1.40 14.60 -31.94
CA PHE A 26 2.12 13.37 -31.54
C PHE A 26 2.70 13.45 -30.12
N SER A 27 2.92 14.64 -29.56
CA SER A 27 3.47 14.76 -28.20
C SER A 27 2.50 14.36 -27.10
N ALA A 28 1.19 14.48 -27.33
CA ALA A 28 0.17 14.11 -26.33
C ALA A 28 0.07 12.58 -26.13
N CYS A 29 0.39 11.79 -27.14
CA CYS A 29 0.35 10.32 -27.04
C CYS A 29 1.49 9.73 -26.18
N ILE A 30 2.56 10.50 -25.94
CA ILE A 30 3.76 9.99 -25.26
C ILE A 30 3.53 9.83 -23.75
N SER A 31 2.85 10.79 -23.11
CA SER A 31 2.57 10.73 -21.67
C SER A 31 1.62 9.60 -21.32
N ILE A 32 0.58 9.38 -22.14
CA ILE A 32 -0.37 8.27 -21.99
C ILE A 32 0.36 6.93 -22.12
N ARG A 33 1.22 6.77 -23.14
CA ARG A 33 2.01 5.55 -23.31
C ARG A 33 2.92 5.26 -22.10
N HIS A 34 3.54 6.29 -21.53
CA HIS A 34 4.33 6.10 -20.30
C HIS A 34 3.46 5.72 -19.10
N LEU A 35 2.26 6.27 -19.00
CA LEU A 35 1.31 5.90 -17.96
C LEU A 35 0.86 4.43 -18.10
N ASP A 36 0.54 3.99 -19.31
CA ASP A 36 0.20 2.58 -19.61
C ASP A 36 1.33 1.64 -19.22
N HIS A 37 2.57 1.97 -19.62
CA HIS A 37 3.75 1.18 -19.22
C HIS A 37 3.97 1.16 -17.71
N ALA A 38 3.70 2.27 -17.02
CA ALA A 38 3.80 2.32 -15.57
C ALA A 38 2.79 1.39 -14.89
N GLN A 39 1.53 1.40 -15.36
CA GLN A 39 0.48 0.53 -14.85
C GLN A 39 0.78 -0.95 -15.12
N ASP A 40 1.22 -1.29 -16.33
CA ASP A 40 1.59 -2.66 -16.70
C ASP A 40 2.75 -3.20 -15.84
N ASN A 41 3.80 -2.39 -15.66
CA ASN A 41 4.93 -2.77 -14.83
C ASN A 41 4.52 -2.91 -13.35
N PHE A 42 3.70 -1.99 -12.82
CA PHE A 42 3.21 -2.09 -11.45
C PHE A 42 2.41 -3.38 -11.24
N ASN A 43 1.49 -3.70 -12.15
CA ASN A 43 0.67 -4.91 -12.09
C ASN A 43 1.52 -6.18 -12.15
N ARG A 44 2.56 -6.22 -13.00
CA ARG A 44 3.52 -7.34 -13.06
C ARG A 44 4.28 -7.52 -11.76
N GLY A 45 4.75 -6.42 -11.16
CA GLY A 45 5.38 -6.45 -9.84
C GLY A 45 4.46 -7.03 -8.76
N ALA A 46 3.21 -6.54 -8.71
CA ALA A 46 2.21 -7.01 -7.74
C ALA A 46 1.83 -8.49 -7.95
N ALA A 47 1.63 -8.93 -9.20
CA ALA A 47 1.34 -10.32 -9.51
C ALA A 47 2.48 -11.26 -9.07
N LEU A 48 3.73 -10.86 -9.34
CA LEU A 48 4.91 -11.63 -8.95
C LEU A 48 5.08 -11.69 -7.43
N GLU A 49 4.84 -10.60 -6.72
CA GLU A 49 4.87 -10.58 -5.26
C GLU A 49 3.81 -11.53 -4.66
N ASN A 50 2.59 -11.50 -5.19
CA ASN A 50 1.52 -12.41 -4.77
C ASN A 50 1.91 -13.88 -5.02
N GLN A 51 2.49 -14.18 -6.18
CA GLN A 51 2.97 -15.52 -6.50
C GLN A 51 4.03 -16.01 -5.51
N LEU A 52 5.01 -15.17 -5.15
CA LEU A 52 6.03 -15.50 -4.17
C LEU A 52 5.47 -15.73 -2.76
N ARG A 53 4.43 -14.97 -2.39
CA ARG A 53 3.77 -15.09 -1.08
C ARG A 53 3.05 -16.43 -0.92
N PHE A 54 2.31 -16.86 -1.95
CA PHE A 54 1.51 -18.08 -1.89
C PHE A 54 2.24 -19.34 -2.37
N ASN A 55 3.34 -19.18 -3.12
CA ASN A 55 4.17 -20.28 -3.58
C ASN A 55 5.66 -19.95 -3.43
N PRO A 56 6.20 -19.94 -2.20
CA PRO A 56 7.58 -19.55 -1.92
C PRO A 56 8.63 -20.51 -2.50
N GLN A 57 8.22 -21.70 -2.96
CA GLN A 57 9.10 -22.65 -3.67
C GLN A 57 9.27 -22.30 -5.16
N THR A 58 8.56 -21.28 -5.66
CA THR A 58 8.70 -20.83 -7.04
C THR A 58 10.03 -20.09 -7.20
N GLU A 59 10.94 -20.65 -8.00
CA GLU A 59 12.07 -19.89 -8.50
C GLU A 59 11.59 -18.82 -9.48
N VAL A 60 11.79 -17.55 -9.11
CA VAL A 60 11.52 -16.42 -9.99
C VAL A 60 12.83 -15.81 -10.45
N LEU A 61 12.96 -15.57 -11.76
CA LEU A 61 14.17 -15.02 -12.37
C LEU A 61 14.37 -13.53 -12.06
N THR A 62 13.34 -12.84 -11.56
CA THR A 62 13.33 -11.39 -11.38
C THR A 62 12.70 -11.01 -10.04
N SER A 63 13.20 -9.96 -9.40
CA SER A 63 12.59 -9.40 -8.20
C SER A 63 11.41 -8.47 -8.54
N PRO A 64 10.29 -8.50 -7.78
CA PRO A 64 9.20 -7.52 -7.91
C PRO A 64 9.68 -6.05 -7.90
N SER A 65 10.73 -5.75 -7.11
CA SER A 65 11.28 -4.40 -7.01
C SER A 65 11.82 -3.86 -8.34
N LEU A 66 12.24 -4.71 -9.28
CA LEU A 66 12.66 -4.26 -10.61
C LEU A 66 11.48 -3.67 -11.39
N TYR A 67 10.33 -4.36 -11.36
CA TYR A 67 9.11 -3.89 -12.00
C TYR A 67 8.59 -2.60 -11.35
N TYR A 68 8.63 -2.48 -10.03
CA TYR A 68 8.25 -1.25 -9.34
C TYR A 68 9.18 -0.08 -9.69
N ASN A 69 10.49 -0.31 -9.82
CA ASN A 69 11.42 0.73 -10.30
C ASN A 69 11.13 1.15 -11.74
N SER A 70 10.83 0.21 -12.64
CA SER A 70 10.43 0.53 -14.01
C SER A 70 9.12 1.34 -14.04
N ALA A 71 8.12 0.92 -13.28
CA ALA A 71 6.86 1.65 -13.14
C ALA A 71 7.07 3.06 -12.61
N TYR A 72 7.90 3.21 -11.57
CA TYR A 72 8.26 4.51 -11.01
C TYR A 72 8.97 5.41 -12.01
N SER A 73 9.87 4.86 -12.83
CA SER A 73 10.54 5.61 -13.89
C SER A 73 9.54 6.12 -14.93
N ASP A 74 8.64 5.25 -15.40
CA ASP A 74 7.69 5.58 -16.47
C ASP A 74 6.62 6.56 -15.99
N VAL A 75 6.08 6.41 -14.78
CA VAL A 75 5.10 7.37 -14.24
C VAL A 75 5.73 8.75 -14.03
N ASN A 76 7.00 8.83 -13.63
CA ASN A 76 7.70 10.11 -13.53
C ASN A 76 7.92 10.77 -14.91
N LYS A 77 8.16 9.98 -15.97
CA LYS A 77 8.20 10.52 -17.36
C LYS A 77 6.83 11.03 -17.79
N ALA A 78 5.75 10.29 -17.52
CA ALA A 78 4.39 10.74 -17.80
C ALA A 78 4.09 12.08 -17.08
N LEU A 79 4.48 12.18 -15.80
CA LEU A 79 4.31 13.37 -14.98
C LEU A 79 5.19 14.57 -15.40
N GLN A 80 6.08 14.45 -16.39
CA GLN A 80 6.72 15.63 -17.02
C GLN A 80 5.72 16.43 -17.88
N LYS A 81 4.57 15.83 -18.23
CA LYS A 81 3.49 16.44 -19.02
C LYS A 81 2.21 16.55 -18.19
N LYS A 82 2.30 17.05 -16.94
CA LYS A 82 1.16 17.14 -16.01
C LYS A 82 -0.05 17.85 -16.60
N ASP A 83 0.16 18.93 -17.35
CA ASP A 83 -0.94 19.69 -17.94
C ASP A 83 -1.72 18.88 -18.98
N ASP A 84 -1.03 18.03 -19.75
CA ASP A 84 -1.68 17.17 -20.73
C ASP A 84 -2.46 16.05 -20.01
N LEU A 85 -1.84 15.39 -19.03
CA LEU A 85 -2.55 14.43 -18.17
C LEU A 85 -3.76 15.04 -17.45
N LYS A 86 -3.70 16.32 -17.08
CA LYS A 86 -4.81 17.03 -16.43
C LYS A 86 -5.95 17.33 -17.41
N LYS A 87 -5.63 17.69 -18.66
CA LYS A 87 -6.65 17.91 -19.72
C LYS A 87 -7.42 16.62 -20.01
N ASP A 88 -6.73 15.48 -19.94
CA ASP A 88 -7.30 14.16 -20.19
C ASP A 88 -7.88 13.51 -18.92
N ASP A 89 -7.96 14.24 -17.79
CA ASP A 89 -8.41 13.76 -16.49
C ASP A 89 -7.64 12.51 -15.96
N LEU A 90 -6.42 12.28 -16.43
CA LEU A 90 -5.52 11.17 -16.07
C LEU A 90 -4.51 11.51 -14.95
N LEU A 91 -4.37 12.79 -14.58
CA LEU A 91 -3.36 13.22 -13.59
C LEU A 91 -3.56 12.54 -12.23
N ALA A 92 -4.81 12.33 -11.79
CA ALA A 92 -5.12 11.64 -10.55
C ALA A 92 -4.56 10.21 -10.53
N ASN A 93 -4.79 9.46 -11.61
CA ASN A 93 -4.33 8.08 -11.73
C ASN A 93 -2.79 7.99 -11.79
N ALA A 94 -2.14 8.89 -12.53
CA ALA A 94 -0.67 8.96 -12.57
C ALA A 94 -0.06 9.23 -11.18
N LEU A 95 -0.65 10.13 -10.39
CA LEU A 95 -0.20 10.38 -9.02
C LEU A 95 -0.45 9.19 -8.10
N ALA A 96 -1.57 8.48 -8.26
CA ALA A 96 -1.87 7.28 -7.49
C ALA A 96 -0.87 6.15 -7.79
N ILE A 97 -0.56 5.88 -9.07
CA ILE A 97 0.47 4.90 -9.45
C ILE A 97 1.83 5.28 -8.87
N LYS A 98 2.20 6.58 -8.91
CA LYS A 98 3.44 7.06 -8.29
C LYS A 98 3.48 6.79 -6.79
N ALA A 99 2.40 7.09 -6.07
CA ALA A 99 2.30 6.85 -4.63
C ALA A 99 2.45 5.35 -4.29
N LEU A 100 1.79 4.48 -5.06
CA LEU A 100 1.90 3.03 -4.88
C LEU A 100 3.32 2.53 -5.19
N CYS A 101 3.98 3.03 -6.24
CA CYS A 101 5.37 2.69 -6.53
C CYS A 101 6.31 3.12 -5.39
N GLU A 102 6.17 4.35 -4.90
CA GLU A 102 6.95 4.87 -3.78
C GLU A 102 6.76 4.03 -2.52
N TRP A 103 5.52 3.60 -2.24
CA TRP A 103 5.25 2.68 -1.15
C TRP A 103 5.98 1.34 -1.34
N ARG A 104 5.83 0.68 -2.48
CA ARG A 104 6.50 -0.61 -2.74
C ARG A 104 8.04 -0.51 -2.77
N LEU A 105 8.57 0.68 -3.04
CA LEU A 105 10.01 0.98 -3.00
C LEU A 105 10.48 1.52 -1.62
N LYS A 106 9.60 1.51 -0.61
CA LYS A 106 9.87 1.95 0.76
C LYS A 106 10.22 3.45 0.91
N MET A 107 9.84 4.25 -0.07
CA MET A 107 9.90 5.71 -0.06
C MET A 107 8.64 6.27 0.63
N TYR A 108 8.48 5.97 1.92
CA TYR A 108 7.20 6.13 2.61
C TYR A 108 6.74 7.58 2.74
N ASP A 109 7.66 8.53 2.92
CA ASP A 109 7.30 9.95 3.05
C ASP A 109 6.88 10.53 1.69
N GLU A 110 7.53 10.11 0.61
CA GLU A 110 7.15 10.45 -0.76
C GLU A 110 5.79 9.83 -1.12
N ALA A 111 5.58 8.57 -0.77
CA ALA A 111 4.32 7.86 -1.02
C ALA A 111 3.13 8.59 -0.40
N LYS A 112 3.26 9.04 0.86
CA LYS A 112 2.22 9.84 1.54
C LYS A 112 1.94 11.15 0.81
N LYS A 113 2.98 11.92 0.46
CA LYS A 113 2.84 13.18 -0.28
C LYS A 113 2.18 12.98 -1.65
N SER A 114 2.55 11.92 -2.37
CA SER A 114 1.97 11.59 -3.67
C SER A 114 0.51 11.14 -3.52
N ALA A 115 0.17 10.41 -2.46
CA ALA A 115 -1.21 10.03 -2.17
C ALA A 115 -2.09 11.24 -1.84
N ASP A 116 -1.61 12.18 -1.03
CA ASP A 116 -2.32 13.44 -0.76
C ASP A 116 -2.56 14.21 -2.06
N SER A 117 -1.52 14.33 -2.89
CA SER A 117 -1.63 14.99 -4.20
C SER A 117 -2.63 14.28 -5.12
N ALA A 118 -2.65 12.95 -5.12
CA ALA A 118 -3.62 12.15 -5.88
C ALA A 118 -5.04 12.39 -5.38
N MET A 119 -5.24 12.38 -4.06
CA MET A 119 -6.53 12.62 -3.42
C MET A 119 -7.11 13.99 -3.77
N GLU A 120 -6.28 15.04 -3.76
CA GLU A 120 -6.71 16.38 -4.21
C GLU A 120 -7.26 16.37 -5.64
N GLN A 121 -6.58 15.67 -6.56
CA GLN A 121 -7.04 15.57 -7.95
C GLN A 121 -8.32 14.72 -8.05
N ILE A 122 -8.40 13.60 -7.33
CA ILE A 122 -9.60 12.74 -7.27
C ILE A 122 -10.81 13.54 -6.81
N LEU A 123 -10.70 14.30 -5.71
CA LEU A 123 -11.78 15.14 -5.20
C LEU A 123 -12.16 16.25 -6.20
N GLY A 124 -11.21 16.76 -6.98
CA GLY A 124 -11.47 17.69 -8.07
C GLY A 124 -12.29 17.07 -9.20
N LEU A 125 -11.98 15.82 -9.59
CA LEU A 125 -12.71 15.05 -10.59
C LEU A 125 -14.12 14.68 -10.13
N GLU A 126 -14.31 14.34 -8.85
CA GLU A 126 -15.63 14.03 -8.30
C GLU A 126 -16.59 15.22 -8.40
N ARG A 127 -16.10 16.45 -8.22
CA ARG A 127 -16.91 17.68 -8.42
C ARG A 127 -17.35 17.87 -9.87
N LYS A 128 -16.63 17.28 -10.83
CA LYS A 128 -17.02 17.23 -12.25
C LYS A 128 -17.90 16.02 -12.59
N GLY A 129 -18.22 15.18 -11.61
CA GLY A 129 -19.00 13.95 -11.81
C GLY A 129 -18.19 12.71 -12.22
N ILE A 130 -16.85 12.81 -12.29
CA ILE A 130 -15.97 11.67 -12.60
C ILE A 130 -15.56 11.01 -11.29
N ARG A 131 -15.92 9.74 -11.11
CA ARG A 131 -15.62 8.99 -9.87
C ARG A 131 -14.49 7.98 -10.10
N LEU A 132 -13.55 7.94 -9.16
CA LEU A 132 -12.43 7.00 -9.13
C LEU A 132 -12.41 6.25 -7.79
N PRO A 133 -13.44 5.43 -7.48
CA PRO A 133 -13.63 4.88 -6.13
C PRO A 133 -12.43 4.02 -5.68
N ARG A 134 -11.89 3.18 -6.56
CA ARG A 134 -10.70 2.37 -6.27
C ARG A 134 -9.50 3.22 -5.87
N ASP A 135 -9.12 4.18 -6.71
CA ASP A 135 -7.93 5.00 -6.47
C ASP A 135 -8.14 5.88 -5.23
N LYS A 136 -9.36 6.39 -5.00
CA LYS A 136 -9.72 7.13 -3.79
C LYS A 136 -9.49 6.30 -2.54
N THR A 137 -10.09 5.12 -2.47
CA THR A 137 -9.98 4.23 -1.31
C THR A 137 -8.54 3.83 -1.05
N LEU A 138 -7.79 3.48 -2.09
CA LEU A 138 -6.38 3.12 -1.93
C LEU A 138 -5.54 4.29 -1.45
N MET A 139 -5.75 5.51 -1.96
CA MET A 139 -5.01 6.69 -1.52
C MET A 139 -5.39 7.13 -0.09
N GLU A 140 -6.66 6.97 0.30
CA GLU A 140 -7.12 7.19 1.68
C GLU A 140 -6.49 6.17 2.64
N ALA A 141 -6.38 4.90 2.23
CA ALA A 141 -5.81 3.83 3.05
C ALA A 141 -4.28 3.82 3.09
N LEU A 142 -3.60 4.37 2.07
CA LEU A 142 -2.15 4.22 1.90
C LEU A 142 -1.31 4.61 3.13
N PRO A 143 -1.58 5.73 3.83
CA PRO A 143 -0.83 6.07 5.05
C PRO A 143 -0.93 5.00 6.14
N SER A 144 -2.10 4.40 6.31
CA SER A 144 -2.33 3.31 7.27
C SER A 144 -1.66 2.01 6.81
N LEU A 145 -1.73 1.66 5.52
CA LEU A 145 -1.06 0.49 4.97
C LEU A 145 0.48 0.57 5.13
N ILE A 146 1.05 1.76 4.91
CA ILE A 146 2.46 2.04 5.19
C ILE A 146 2.76 1.81 6.68
N ALA A 147 1.91 2.32 7.58
CA ALA A 147 2.11 2.19 9.01
C ALA A 147 2.08 0.73 9.49
N VAL A 148 1.23 -0.14 8.91
CA VAL A 148 1.26 -1.59 9.16
C VAL A 148 2.63 -2.18 8.80
N GLU A 149 3.17 -1.83 7.63
CA GLU A 149 4.48 -2.32 7.20
C GLU A 149 5.61 -1.81 8.10
N GLN A 150 5.54 -0.54 8.53
CA GLN A 150 6.50 0.06 9.46
C GLN A 150 6.44 -0.59 10.85
N ALA A 151 5.25 -0.94 11.35
CA ALA A 151 5.07 -1.67 12.59
C ALA A 151 5.67 -3.09 12.50
N HIS A 152 5.46 -3.79 11.39
CA HIS A 152 6.13 -5.07 11.17
C HIS A 152 7.65 -4.93 11.12
N GLN A 153 8.16 -3.90 10.44
CA GLN A 153 9.61 -3.63 10.37
C GLN A 153 10.20 -3.28 11.74
N SER A 154 9.44 -2.59 12.60
CA SER A 154 9.90 -2.21 13.93
C SER A 154 10.08 -3.43 14.84
N LEU A 155 9.41 -4.55 14.59
CA LEU A 155 9.66 -5.81 15.30
C LEU A 155 11.10 -6.32 15.11
N TYR A 156 11.71 -6.11 13.94
CA TYR A 156 13.13 -6.47 13.74
C TYR A 156 14.07 -5.57 14.54
N SER A 157 13.65 -4.34 14.86
CA SER A 157 14.43 -3.47 15.74
C SER A 157 14.55 -4.09 17.13
N LEU A 158 13.53 -4.84 17.58
CA LEU A 158 13.54 -5.53 18.87
C LEU A 158 14.60 -6.63 18.96
N GLN A 159 15.01 -7.21 17.83
CA GLN A 159 16.09 -8.20 17.79
C GLN A 159 17.48 -7.60 18.05
N ARG A 160 17.60 -6.26 18.14
CA ARG A 160 18.86 -5.60 18.51
C ARG A 160 19.14 -5.78 20.01
N PRO A 161 20.42 -5.92 20.43
CA PRO A 161 20.78 -6.16 21.82
C PRO A 161 20.19 -5.17 22.83
N ALA A 162 19.95 -3.92 22.43
CA ALA A 162 19.36 -2.87 23.27
C ALA A 162 17.89 -3.10 23.65
N LEU A 163 17.16 -3.92 22.89
CA LEU A 163 15.73 -4.25 23.12
C LEU A 163 15.54 -5.72 23.54
N ALA A 164 16.63 -6.41 23.92
CA ALA A 164 16.61 -7.81 24.32
C ALA A 164 15.96 -8.07 25.69
N SER A 165 15.74 -7.03 26.51
CA SER A 165 15.09 -7.18 27.82
C SER A 165 13.56 -7.25 27.68
N LEU A 166 12.93 -7.98 28.60
CA LEU A 166 11.47 -8.08 28.65
C LEU A 166 10.79 -6.71 28.84
N ALA A 167 11.39 -5.84 29.65
CA ALA A 167 10.83 -4.51 29.91
C ALA A 167 10.76 -3.66 28.63
N ALA A 168 11.83 -3.63 27.85
CA ALA A 168 11.88 -2.88 26.60
C ALA A 168 10.96 -3.47 25.54
N ALA A 169 10.88 -4.81 25.44
CA ALA A 169 9.94 -5.48 24.54
C ALA A 169 8.47 -5.16 24.90
N ARG A 170 8.16 -5.08 26.20
CA ARG A 170 6.82 -4.72 26.69
C ARG A 170 6.47 -3.27 26.41
N ASP A 171 7.40 -2.35 26.64
CA ASP A 171 7.22 -0.92 26.34
C ASP A 171 6.91 -0.70 24.85
N HIS A 172 7.73 -1.31 23.98
CA HIS A 172 7.51 -1.30 22.54
C HIS A 172 6.15 -1.89 22.16
N TYR A 173 5.78 -3.06 22.69
CA TYR A 173 4.47 -3.66 22.45
C TYR A 173 3.34 -2.69 22.81
N THR A 174 3.41 -2.06 23.98
CA THR A 174 2.35 -1.14 24.45
C THR A 174 2.27 0.18 23.69
N THR A 175 3.35 0.62 23.04
CA THR A 175 3.38 1.88 22.30
C THR A 175 3.11 1.68 20.81
N GLU A 176 3.69 0.65 20.21
CA GLU A 176 3.63 0.44 18.76
C GLU A 176 2.52 -0.51 18.34
N ILE A 177 2.17 -1.50 19.17
CA ILE A 177 1.31 -2.63 18.78
C ILE A 177 -0.09 -2.54 19.40
N PHE A 178 -0.18 -2.63 20.73
CA PHE A 178 -1.46 -2.62 21.42
C PHE A 178 -1.35 -2.19 22.87
N ASN A 179 -2.31 -1.39 23.33
CA ASN A 179 -2.44 -1.02 24.71
C ASN A 179 -3.83 -1.34 25.25
N ALA A 180 -3.89 -2.07 26.37
CA ALA A 180 -5.16 -2.37 27.02
C ALA A 180 -5.80 -1.16 27.71
N ASP A 181 -5.05 -0.07 27.94
CA ASP A 181 -5.58 1.19 28.44
C ASP A 181 -6.20 1.99 27.27
N PRO A 182 -7.53 2.18 27.24
CA PRO A 182 -8.19 2.90 26.15
C PRO A 182 -7.79 4.38 26.07
N ALA A 183 -7.16 4.94 27.10
CA ALA A 183 -6.63 6.31 27.08
C ALA A 183 -5.26 6.42 26.38
N LYS A 184 -4.62 5.29 26.05
CA LYS A 184 -3.24 5.23 25.51
C LYS A 184 -3.17 4.31 24.30
N GLU A 185 -3.96 4.63 23.28
CA GLU A 185 -4.01 3.86 22.04
C GLU A 185 -2.62 3.67 21.41
N ALA A 186 -2.32 2.43 21.02
CA ALA A 186 -1.08 2.11 20.32
C ALA A 186 -1.20 2.40 18.82
N LYS A 187 -0.06 2.62 18.15
CA LYS A 187 -0.06 3.03 16.74
C LYS A 187 -0.73 2.01 15.80
N LEU A 188 -0.44 0.71 15.96
CA LEU A 188 -1.05 -0.31 15.10
C LEU A 188 -2.55 -0.46 15.36
N GLU A 189 -2.99 -0.28 16.60
CA GLU A 189 -4.42 -0.27 16.97
C GLU A 189 -5.16 0.90 16.29
N GLU A 190 -4.60 2.11 16.35
CA GLU A 190 -5.15 3.29 15.64
C GLU A 190 -5.24 3.03 14.12
N VAL A 191 -4.20 2.41 13.56
CA VAL A 191 -4.12 2.07 12.14
C VAL A 191 -5.20 1.05 11.74
N LEU A 192 -5.45 0.03 12.55
CA LEU A 192 -6.52 -0.94 12.33
C LEU A 192 -7.88 -0.26 12.24
N LYS A 193 -8.22 0.59 13.23
CA LYS A 193 -9.48 1.36 13.25
C LYS A 193 -9.64 2.24 12.01
N LYS A 194 -8.55 2.84 11.52
CA LYS A 194 -8.56 3.63 10.28
C LYS A 194 -8.86 2.78 9.04
N ILE A 195 -8.24 1.60 8.92
CA ILE A 195 -8.49 0.71 7.78
C ILE A 195 -9.93 0.18 7.82
N GLU A 196 -10.41 -0.22 8.99
CA GLU A 196 -11.80 -0.65 9.22
C GLU A 196 -12.80 0.45 8.81
N ALA A 197 -12.57 1.68 9.26
CA ALA A 197 -13.42 2.83 8.92
C ALA A 197 -13.43 3.14 7.40
N ILE A 198 -12.34 2.87 6.70
CA ILE A 198 -12.29 3.00 5.23
C ILE A 198 -13.05 1.83 4.58
N ARG A 199 -12.84 0.60 5.04
CA ARG A 199 -13.53 -0.61 4.55
C ARG A 199 -15.05 -0.48 4.67
N ALA A 200 -15.55 0.03 5.80
CA ALA A 200 -16.98 0.26 6.02
C ALA A 200 -17.64 1.17 4.95
N LYS A 201 -16.86 2.01 4.25
CA LYS A 201 -17.35 2.89 3.17
C LYS A 201 -17.40 2.22 1.79
N VAL A 202 -16.79 1.05 1.63
CA VAL A 202 -16.62 0.36 0.33
C VAL A 202 -17.06 -1.11 0.37
N MET A 203 -17.97 -1.45 1.29
CA MET A 203 -18.49 -2.81 1.45
C MET A 203 -19.16 -3.36 0.19
N ASP A 204 -19.64 -2.47 -0.70
CA ASP A 204 -20.25 -2.80 -1.99
C ASP A 204 -19.24 -3.05 -3.11
N ILE A 205 -17.95 -2.80 -2.88
CA ILE A 205 -16.87 -3.06 -3.82
C ILE A 205 -16.04 -4.23 -3.30
N GLU A 206 -16.43 -5.44 -3.71
CA GLU A 206 -15.89 -6.72 -3.21
C GLU A 206 -14.35 -6.75 -3.22
N ASP A 207 -13.71 -6.39 -4.33
CA ASP A 207 -12.25 -6.41 -4.46
C ASP A 207 -11.53 -5.48 -3.46
N LEU A 208 -12.10 -4.29 -3.20
CA LEU A 208 -11.52 -3.35 -2.24
C LEU A 208 -11.74 -3.84 -0.81
N SER A 209 -12.93 -4.36 -0.52
CA SER A 209 -13.23 -4.94 0.78
C SER A 209 -12.31 -6.13 1.07
N LEU A 210 -12.12 -7.02 0.10
CA LEU A 210 -11.22 -8.17 0.20
C LEU A 210 -9.77 -7.73 0.44
N TYR A 211 -9.31 -6.68 -0.25
CA TYR A 211 -7.97 -6.13 -0.05
C TYR A 211 -7.78 -5.52 1.35
N LEU A 212 -8.77 -4.77 1.85
CA LEU A 212 -8.68 -4.12 3.15
C LEU A 212 -8.77 -5.13 4.31
N VAL A 213 -9.63 -6.15 4.21
CA VAL A 213 -9.68 -7.26 5.20
C VAL A 213 -8.33 -7.98 5.29
N GLN A 214 -7.70 -8.28 4.14
CA GLN A 214 -6.36 -8.88 4.14
C GLN A 214 -5.29 -7.96 4.72
N SER A 215 -5.44 -6.65 4.58
CA SER A 215 -4.55 -5.66 5.18
C SER A 215 -4.71 -5.60 6.70
N GLU A 216 -5.94 -5.65 7.22
CA GLU A 216 -6.24 -5.76 8.66
C GLU A 216 -5.68 -7.08 9.23
N LEU A 217 -5.85 -8.21 8.52
CA LEU A 217 -5.25 -9.50 8.91
C LEU A 217 -3.71 -9.45 8.92
N THR A 218 -3.09 -8.70 8.02
CA THR A 218 -1.63 -8.46 8.03
C THR A 218 -1.20 -7.69 9.29
N ALA A 219 -1.99 -6.70 9.73
CA ALA A 219 -1.76 -6.00 10.98
C ALA A 219 -1.94 -6.93 12.20
N LEU A 220 -2.98 -7.77 12.22
CA LEU A 220 -3.15 -8.77 13.30
C LEU A 220 -2.01 -9.80 13.32
N LYS A 221 -1.47 -10.18 12.17
CA LYS A 221 -0.27 -11.03 12.11
C LYS A 221 0.94 -10.34 12.75
N THR A 222 1.12 -9.05 12.48
CA THR A 222 2.17 -8.24 13.11
C THR A 222 2.01 -8.19 14.63
N TRP A 223 0.78 -8.06 15.11
CA TRP A 223 0.48 -8.12 16.53
C TRP A 223 0.81 -9.51 17.13
N SER A 224 0.36 -10.59 16.47
CA SER A 224 0.67 -11.98 16.84
C SER A 224 2.19 -12.20 16.99
N ASP A 225 2.98 -11.72 16.02
CA ASP A 225 4.45 -11.80 16.04
C ASP A 225 5.08 -11.00 17.18
N ALA A 226 4.52 -9.84 17.52
CA ALA A 226 5.00 -9.03 18.63
C ALA A 226 4.81 -9.75 19.99
N LEU A 227 3.68 -10.43 20.17
CA LEU A 227 3.44 -11.26 21.35
C LEU A 227 4.42 -12.43 21.43
N ASP A 228 4.69 -13.08 20.30
CA ASP A 228 5.67 -14.15 20.22
C ASP A 228 7.08 -13.67 20.52
N PHE A 229 7.44 -12.48 20.02
CA PHE A 229 8.70 -11.84 20.34
C PHE A 229 8.83 -11.57 21.84
N LEU A 230 7.81 -10.98 22.47
CA LEU A 230 7.81 -10.68 23.91
C LEU A 230 8.00 -11.96 24.74
N ARG A 231 7.30 -13.03 24.38
CA ARG A 231 7.47 -14.36 25.00
C ARG A 231 8.89 -14.90 24.84
N GLN A 232 9.47 -14.77 23.65
CA GLN A 232 10.86 -15.22 23.39
C GLN A 232 11.87 -14.41 24.18
N SER A 233 11.71 -13.09 24.26
CA SER A 233 12.58 -12.20 25.05
C SER A 233 12.54 -12.55 26.53
N ALA A 234 11.35 -12.80 27.10
CA ALA A 234 11.23 -13.29 28.47
C ALA A 234 12.01 -14.60 28.70
N ASN A 235 11.92 -15.55 27.77
CA ASN A 235 12.59 -16.85 27.90
C ASN A 235 14.13 -16.73 27.81
N LYS A 236 14.63 -15.85 26.92
CA LYS A 236 16.06 -15.63 26.67
C LYS A 236 16.72 -14.73 27.70
N ASP A 237 15.96 -13.88 28.38
CA ASP A 237 16.48 -13.00 29.43
C ASP A 237 16.93 -13.84 30.64
N ALA A 238 18.25 -13.95 30.80
CA ALA A 238 18.87 -14.71 31.88
C ALA A 238 18.74 -14.03 33.25
N SER A 239 18.37 -12.74 33.28
CA SER A 239 18.19 -11.99 34.53
C SER A 239 16.85 -12.27 35.20
N LEU A 240 15.89 -12.87 34.48
CA LEU A 240 14.55 -13.14 34.98
C LEU A 240 14.46 -14.46 35.73
N SER A 241 13.72 -14.45 36.84
CA SER A 241 13.32 -15.66 37.58
C SER A 241 12.29 -16.48 36.79
N ASP A 242 12.13 -17.75 37.16
CA ASP A 242 11.10 -18.61 36.55
C ASP A 242 9.68 -18.07 36.76
N SER A 243 9.41 -17.43 37.89
CA SER A 243 8.13 -16.75 38.16
C SER A 243 7.89 -15.61 37.17
N ALA A 244 8.88 -14.74 36.97
CA ALA A 244 8.76 -13.62 36.03
C ALA A 244 8.59 -14.10 34.58
N LYS A 245 9.26 -15.20 34.20
CA LYS A 245 9.06 -15.85 32.88
C LYS A 245 7.66 -16.43 32.74
N LYS A 246 7.11 -17.02 33.80
CA LYS A 246 5.73 -17.52 33.83
C LYS A 246 4.73 -16.38 33.67
N GLU A 247 4.88 -15.30 34.42
CA GLU A 247 4.02 -14.10 34.33
C GLU A 247 4.04 -13.49 32.91
N ALA A 248 5.20 -13.45 32.26
CA ALA A 248 5.30 -12.96 30.87
C ALA A 248 4.51 -13.85 29.89
N ARG A 249 4.55 -15.18 30.07
CA ARG A 249 3.76 -16.12 29.24
C ARG A 249 2.27 -15.98 29.48
N GLU A 250 1.86 -15.82 30.74
CA GLU A 250 0.47 -15.57 31.11
C GLU A 250 -0.03 -14.25 30.54
N PHE A 251 0.79 -13.19 30.60
CA PHE A 251 0.51 -11.93 29.94
C PHE A 251 0.28 -12.12 28.43
N CYS A 252 1.20 -12.76 27.70
CA CYS A 252 1.04 -13.01 26.27
C CYS A 252 -0.23 -13.82 25.96
N SER A 253 -0.50 -14.86 26.74
CA SER A 253 -1.69 -15.70 26.58
C SER A 253 -2.97 -14.90 26.76
N LYS A 254 -3.01 -14.05 27.80
CA LYS A 254 -4.16 -13.18 28.08
C LYS A 254 -4.35 -12.13 27.00
N GLN A 255 -3.27 -11.49 26.53
CA GLN A 255 -3.35 -10.52 25.44
C GLN A 255 -3.91 -11.15 24.16
N ARG A 256 -3.49 -12.40 23.86
CA ARG A 256 -4.00 -13.14 22.71
C ARG A 256 -5.50 -13.47 22.88
N SER A 257 -5.89 -14.07 24.00
CA SER A 257 -7.28 -14.49 24.22
C SER A 257 -8.27 -13.33 24.31
N ASP A 258 -7.89 -12.26 25.00
CA ASP A 258 -8.82 -11.18 25.37
C ASP A 258 -8.97 -10.15 24.24
N PHE A 259 -7.96 -10.00 23.37
CA PHE A 259 -7.93 -8.91 22.39
C PHE A 259 -7.65 -9.36 20.95
N LEU A 260 -6.64 -10.21 20.72
CA LEU A 260 -6.25 -10.61 19.36
C LEU A 260 -7.22 -11.62 18.74
N ASP A 261 -7.53 -12.71 19.46
CA ASP A 261 -8.37 -13.80 18.94
C ASP A 261 -9.79 -13.35 18.57
N PRO A 262 -10.47 -12.46 19.33
CA PRO A 262 -11.77 -11.91 18.93
C PRO A 262 -11.71 -11.14 17.60
N GLN A 263 -10.73 -10.26 17.43
CA GLN A 263 -10.54 -9.48 16.19
C GLN A 263 -10.18 -10.38 15.01
N LYS A 264 -9.32 -11.38 15.24
CA LYS A 264 -8.99 -12.39 14.22
C LYS A 264 -10.26 -13.12 13.78
N LYS A 265 -11.06 -13.60 14.72
CA LYS A 265 -12.30 -14.33 14.41
C LYS A 265 -13.24 -13.50 13.54
N GLU A 266 -13.44 -12.24 13.91
CA GLU A 266 -14.27 -11.30 13.15
C GLU A 266 -13.76 -11.12 11.71
N LEU A 267 -12.48 -10.81 11.53
CA LEU A 267 -11.91 -10.60 10.20
C LEU A 267 -11.87 -11.89 9.35
N ILE A 268 -11.70 -13.06 9.97
CA ILE A 268 -11.80 -14.35 9.26
C ILE A 268 -13.23 -14.61 8.80
N GLU A 269 -14.23 -14.28 9.61
CA GLU A 269 -15.63 -14.37 9.21
C GLU A 269 -15.92 -13.42 8.04
N GLU A 270 -15.48 -12.17 8.13
CA GLU A 270 -15.61 -11.19 7.05
C GLU A 270 -14.91 -11.63 5.76
N LEU A 271 -13.69 -12.14 5.86
CA LEU A 271 -12.97 -12.69 4.71
C LEU A 271 -13.75 -13.85 4.06
N SER A 272 -14.35 -14.73 4.86
CA SER A 272 -15.13 -15.85 4.35
C SER A 272 -16.38 -15.39 3.58
N LYS A 273 -17.03 -14.31 4.00
CA LYS A 273 -18.20 -13.74 3.31
C LYS A 273 -17.85 -13.20 1.92
N LEU A 274 -16.61 -12.76 1.73
CA LEU A 274 -16.12 -12.16 0.48
C LEU A 274 -15.61 -13.19 -0.53
N LEU A 275 -15.50 -14.47 -0.16
CA LEU A 275 -14.88 -15.50 -1.00
C LEU A 275 -15.90 -16.56 -1.45
N PRO A 276 -15.84 -17.04 -2.72
CA PRO A 276 -16.81 -17.99 -3.25
C PRO A 276 -16.90 -19.30 -2.47
N GLN A 277 -15.80 -19.76 -1.88
CA GLN A 277 -15.73 -21.02 -1.12
C GLN A 277 -15.95 -20.82 0.38
N GLY A 278 -16.29 -19.60 0.82
CA GLY A 278 -16.57 -19.32 2.22
C GLY A 278 -15.41 -19.70 3.14
N THR A 279 -15.74 -20.38 4.24
CA THR A 279 -14.77 -20.89 5.22
C THR A 279 -13.81 -21.94 4.66
N ASP A 280 -14.16 -22.58 3.54
CA ASP A 280 -13.34 -23.61 2.93
C ASP A 280 -12.25 -23.07 2.00
N ASP A 281 -12.29 -21.77 1.68
CA ASP A 281 -11.33 -21.13 0.80
C ASP A 281 -9.89 -21.26 1.33
N PRO A 282 -8.91 -21.63 0.47
CA PRO A 282 -7.51 -21.71 0.86
C PRO A 282 -6.96 -20.43 1.51
N LEU A 283 -7.45 -19.26 1.11
CA LEU A 283 -7.02 -17.98 1.67
C LEU A 283 -7.51 -17.79 3.11
N VAL A 284 -8.74 -18.20 3.42
CA VAL A 284 -9.28 -18.21 4.80
C VAL A 284 -8.44 -19.13 5.68
N LYS A 285 -8.21 -20.36 5.22
CA LYS A 285 -7.39 -21.36 5.94
C LYS A 285 -5.95 -20.91 6.13
N TYR A 286 -5.39 -20.18 5.17
CA TYR A 286 -4.06 -19.59 5.27
C TYR A 286 -4.01 -18.58 6.42
N TRP A 287 -4.92 -17.59 6.43
CA TRP A 287 -4.93 -16.55 7.47
C TRP A 287 -5.27 -17.09 8.86
N ASP A 288 -6.22 -18.02 8.95
CA ASP A 288 -6.59 -18.63 10.23
C ASP A 288 -5.43 -19.45 10.85
N ARG A 289 -4.59 -20.08 10.02
CA ARG A 289 -3.39 -20.78 10.51
C ARG A 289 -2.25 -19.82 10.86
N LEU A 290 -2.13 -18.74 10.11
CA LEU A 290 -0.96 -17.87 10.16
C LEU A 290 -0.92 -16.99 11.43
N ILE A 291 -2.08 -16.57 11.94
CA ILE A 291 -2.22 -15.64 13.08
C ILE A 291 -2.46 -16.40 14.38
#